data_AF-A0A7S0YLX5-F1
#
_entry.id   AF-A0A7S0YLX5-F1
#
_cell.length_a   1.000
_cell.length_b   1.000
_cell.length_c   1.000
_cell.angle_alpha   90.00
_cell.angle_beta   90.00
_cell.angle_gamma   90.00
#
_symmetry.space_group_name_H-M   'P 1'
#
loop_
_entity.id
_entity.type
_entity.pdbx_description
1 polymer ?
#
loop_
_entity_poly.entity_id
_entity_poly.type
_entity_poly.pdbx_seq_one_letter_code
_entity_poly.pdbx_strand_id
1 'polypeptide(L)'
;GLDGAIASVALSVGLAGQKVLANMAAGVMLLVHRPYAIGDHVTVCGRFGIVHDISLFDTRLDTTSNVRVRVPNSEIYGKTIDNWTRHGLIRIEVPVTTSAEVSVERSREAIMRALRPFQHLLALSSIPQPPPEPDAPPARPIDGPE
;
A
#
# COMPACT_ATOMS: atom_id res chain seq x y z
N GLY A 1 48.24 11.37 -13.27
CA GLY A 1 48.65 10.45 -14.34
C GLY A 1 47.45 10.08 -15.19
N LEU A 2 47.68 9.48 -16.37
CA LEU A 2 46.63 8.99 -17.27
C LEU A 2 45.62 8.07 -16.55
N ASP A 3 46.10 7.27 -15.58
CA ASP A 3 45.28 6.38 -14.74
C ASP A 3 44.20 7.14 -13.94
N GLY A 4 44.52 8.33 -13.45
CA GLY A 4 43.57 9.18 -12.74
C GLY A 4 42.50 9.79 -13.64
N ALA A 5 42.83 10.03 -14.92
CA ALA A 5 41.87 10.53 -15.90
C ALA A 5 40.88 9.43 -16.34
N ILE A 6 41.35 8.19 -16.48
CA ILE A 6 40.48 7.04 -16.78
C ILE A 6 39.54 6.77 -15.59
N ALA A 7 40.05 6.82 -14.36
CA ALA A 7 39.26 6.65 -13.15
C ALA A 7 38.17 7.74 -12.99
N SER A 8 38.50 9.00 -13.28
CA SER A 8 37.52 10.10 -13.17
C SER A 8 36.42 10.02 -14.25
N VAL A 9 36.77 9.61 -15.47
CA VAL A 9 35.78 9.39 -16.54
C VAL A 9 34.83 8.25 -16.17
N ALA A 10 35.36 7.12 -15.69
CA ALA A 10 34.54 5.98 -15.25
C ALA A 10 33.58 6.36 -14.11
N LEU A 11 34.08 7.08 -13.10
CA LEU A 11 33.25 7.58 -12.00
C LEU A 11 32.14 8.52 -12.50
N SER A 12 32.46 9.43 -13.41
CA SER A 12 31.48 10.39 -13.93
C SER A 12 30.34 9.70 -14.70
N VAL A 13 30.67 8.69 -15.51
CA VAL A 13 29.65 7.86 -16.20
C VAL A 13 28.80 7.08 -15.20
N GLY A 14 29.41 6.50 -14.17
CA GLY A 14 28.70 5.79 -13.11
C GLY A 14 27.71 6.68 -12.34
N LEU A 15 28.15 7.89 -11.99
CA LEU A 15 27.30 8.88 -11.31
C LEU A 15 26.15 9.35 -12.21
N ALA A 16 26.38 9.53 -13.51
CA ALA A 16 25.32 9.90 -14.46
C ALA A 16 24.26 8.79 -14.59
N GLY A 17 24.66 7.52 -14.57
CA GLY A 17 23.78 6.36 -14.67
C GLY A 17 23.18 5.87 -13.34
N GLN A 18 23.62 6.41 -12.20
CA GLN A 18 23.30 5.88 -10.88
C GLN A 18 21.79 5.74 -10.65
N LYS A 19 21.00 6.75 -11.05
CA LYS A 19 19.53 6.73 -10.88
C LYS A 19 18.85 5.66 -11.73
N VAL A 20 19.37 5.38 -12.93
CA VAL A 20 18.82 4.36 -13.82
C VAL A 20 19.07 2.98 -13.21
N LEU A 21 20.30 2.70 -12.78
CA LEU A 21 20.67 1.45 -12.10
C LEU A 21 19.86 1.24 -10.81
N ALA A 22 19.68 2.30 -10.02
CA ALA A 22 18.90 2.23 -8.78
C ALA A 22 17.44 1.82 -9.05
N ASN A 23 16.82 2.35 -10.12
CA ASN A 23 15.46 1.96 -10.51
C ASN A 23 15.39 0.50 -10.98
N MET A 24 16.38 0.03 -11.74
CA MET A 24 16.43 -1.37 -12.18
C MET A 24 16.57 -2.33 -11.01
N ALA A 25 17.51 -2.06 -10.09
CA ALA A 25 17.71 -2.89 -8.91
C ALA A 25 16.46 -2.94 -8.02
N ALA A 26 15.84 -1.78 -7.79
CA ALA A 26 14.57 -1.70 -7.08
C ALA A 26 13.44 -2.47 -7.79
N GLY A 27 13.33 -2.36 -9.12
CA GLY A 27 12.35 -3.10 -9.92
C GLY A 27 12.52 -4.61 -9.80
N VAL A 28 13.75 -5.12 -9.88
CA VAL A 28 14.03 -6.55 -9.65
C VAL A 28 13.59 -6.97 -8.25
N MET A 29 13.92 -6.18 -7.22
CA MET A 29 13.53 -6.51 -5.85
C MET A 29 12.01 -6.49 -5.63
N LEU A 30 11.28 -5.57 -6.26
CA LEU A 30 9.82 -5.55 -6.23
C LEU A 30 9.23 -6.79 -6.92
N LEU A 31 9.83 -7.25 -8.02
CA LEU A 31 9.39 -8.45 -8.74
C LEU A 31 9.71 -9.75 -7.98
N VAL A 32 10.78 -9.77 -7.20
CA VAL A 32 11.20 -10.92 -6.37
C VAL A 32 10.37 -11.03 -5.10
N HIS A 33 10.30 -9.97 -4.29
CA HIS A 33 9.57 -9.99 -3.02
C HIS A 33 8.06 -9.85 -3.19
N ARG A 34 7.60 -9.28 -4.31
CA ARG A 34 6.18 -9.08 -4.66
C ARG A 34 5.33 -8.55 -3.49
N PRO A 35 5.68 -7.38 -2.91
CA PRO A 35 4.85 -6.75 -1.88
C PRO A 35 3.44 -6.41 -2.39
N TYR A 36 3.28 -6.29 -3.71
CA TYR A 36 2.01 -6.13 -4.41
C TYR A 36 2.09 -6.75 -5.81
N ALA A 37 0.93 -7.00 -6.40
CA ALA A 37 0.77 -7.53 -7.75
C ALA A 37 -0.07 -6.58 -8.64
N ILE A 38 -0.07 -6.85 -9.94
CA ILE A 38 -0.99 -6.18 -10.89
C ILE A 38 -2.43 -6.45 -10.45
N GLY A 39 -3.24 -5.40 -10.36
CA GLY A 39 -4.61 -5.42 -9.87
C GLY A 39 -4.77 -5.06 -8.40
N ASP A 40 -3.68 -5.01 -7.62
CA ASP A 40 -3.76 -4.61 -6.22
C ASP A 40 -4.07 -3.12 -6.06
N HIS A 41 -4.86 -2.77 -5.04
CA HIS A 41 -5.01 -1.38 -4.61
C HIS A 41 -3.90 -1.06 -3.62
N VAL A 42 -3.06 -0.10 -3.97
CA VAL A 42 -1.90 0.26 -3.16
C VAL A 42 -1.84 1.76 -2.91
N THR A 43 -1.30 2.12 -1.75
CA THR A 43 -0.77 3.47 -1.51
C THR A 43 0.74 3.40 -1.52
N VAL A 44 1.37 4.07 -2.50
CA VAL A 44 2.83 4.20 -2.58
C VAL A 44 3.21 5.64 -2.86
N CYS A 45 4.27 6.13 -2.20
CA CYS A 45 4.72 7.52 -2.32
C CYS A 45 3.59 8.56 -2.12
N GLY A 46 2.63 8.28 -1.23
CA GLY A 46 1.47 9.14 -0.97
C GLY A 46 0.40 9.14 -2.07
N ARG A 47 0.47 8.22 -3.03
CA ARG A 47 -0.50 8.08 -4.12
C ARG A 47 -1.26 6.77 -4.00
N PHE A 48 -2.58 6.85 -3.95
CA PHE A 48 -3.47 5.71 -3.96
C PHE A 48 -3.91 5.38 -5.39
N GLY A 49 -3.87 4.10 -5.75
CA GLY A 49 -4.34 3.62 -7.06
C GLY A 49 -4.23 2.11 -7.22
N ILE A 50 -4.68 1.64 -8.38
CA ILE A 50 -4.62 0.23 -8.78
C ILE A 50 -3.33 0.00 -9.56
N VAL A 51 -2.57 -1.02 -9.19
CA VAL A 51 -1.35 -1.39 -9.91
C VAL A 51 -1.72 -1.93 -11.29
N HIS A 52 -1.37 -1.19 -12.33
CA HIS A 52 -1.62 -1.59 -13.72
C HIS A 52 -0.45 -2.41 -14.28
N ASP A 53 0.79 -2.01 -14.00
CA ASP A 53 1.98 -2.66 -14.53
C ASP A 53 3.20 -2.42 -13.64
N ILE A 54 4.08 -3.42 -13.57
CA ILE A 54 5.35 -3.36 -12.85
C ILE A 54 6.46 -3.58 -13.87
N SER A 55 7.03 -2.49 -14.36
CA SER A 55 8.16 -2.51 -15.29
C SER A 55 9.49 -2.51 -14.52
N LEU A 56 10.60 -2.72 -15.23
CA LEU A 56 11.93 -2.73 -14.62
C LEU A 56 12.32 -1.39 -13.97
N PHE A 57 11.87 -0.26 -14.52
CA PHE A 57 12.24 1.08 -14.06
C PHE A 57 11.15 1.79 -13.26
N ASP A 58 9.88 1.52 -13.56
CA ASP A 58 8.72 2.21 -13.02
C ASP A 58 7.57 1.26 -12.73
N THR A 59 6.76 1.60 -11.74
CA THR A 59 5.44 1.01 -11.49
C THR A 59 4.37 1.98 -11.98
N ARG A 60 3.36 1.46 -12.69
CA ARG A 60 2.21 2.22 -13.19
C ARG A 60 1.00 1.98 -12.32
N LEU A 61 0.39 3.07 -11.88
CA LEU A 61 -0.80 3.08 -11.06
C LEU A 61 -1.91 3.80 -11.81
N ASP A 62 -3.10 3.23 -11.85
CA ASP A 62 -4.31 3.92 -12.28
C ASP A 62 -5.05 4.45 -11.05
N THR A 63 -5.18 5.77 -10.96
CA THR A 63 -5.83 6.42 -9.81
C THR A 63 -7.35 6.40 -9.97
N THR A 64 -8.07 6.62 -8.86
CA THR A 64 -9.54 6.74 -8.85
C THR A 64 -10.06 7.90 -9.71
N SER A 65 -9.23 8.90 -9.98
CA SER A 65 -9.52 10.02 -10.88
C SER A 65 -9.31 9.69 -12.36
N ASN A 66 -9.16 8.40 -12.72
CA ASN A 66 -8.92 7.94 -14.08
C ASN A 66 -7.63 8.52 -14.71
N VAL A 67 -6.58 8.68 -13.89
CA VAL A 67 -5.26 9.15 -14.32
C VAL A 67 -4.22 8.05 -14.10
N ARG A 68 -3.42 7.77 -15.14
CA ARG A 68 -2.27 6.87 -15.06
C ARG A 68 -1.03 7.59 -14.55
N VAL A 69 -0.51 7.16 -13.41
CA VAL A 69 0.69 7.69 -12.79
C VAL A 69 1.83 6.68 -12.92
N ARG A 70 3.02 7.16 -13.28
CA ARG A 70 4.26 6.38 -13.27
C ARG A 70 5.11 6.79 -12.09
N VAL A 71 5.51 5.82 -11.28
CA VAL A 71 6.35 6.04 -10.11
C VAL A 71 7.66 5.27 -10.30
N PRO A 72 8.83 5.93 -10.24
CA PRO A 72 10.12 5.23 -10.35
C PRO A 72 10.27 4.20 -9.23
N ASN A 73 10.75 2.99 -9.56
CA ASN A 73 10.83 1.89 -8.59
C ASN A 73 11.77 2.22 -7.42
N SER A 74 12.83 2.98 -7.65
CA SER A 74 13.74 3.42 -6.57
C SER A 74 13.08 4.35 -5.56
N GLU A 75 11.95 4.98 -5.92
CA GLU A 75 11.18 5.82 -4.99
C GLU A 75 10.18 5.03 -4.17
N ILE A 76 9.83 3.81 -4.59
CA ILE A 76 8.92 2.89 -3.91
C ILE A 76 9.70 1.97 -2.98
N TYR A 77 10.75 1.36 -3.51
CA TYR A 77 11.54 0.36 -2.81
C TYR A 77 12.23 0.96 -1.57
N GLY A 78 12.10 0.30 -0.43
CA GLY A 78 12.61 0.79 0.85
C GLY A 78 11.74 1.84 1.54
N LYS A 79 10.57 2.18 0.99
CA LYS A 79 9.55 3.01 1.66
C LYS A 79 8.33 2.18 2.07
N THR A 80 7.47 2.79 2.88
CA THR A 80 6.18 2.21 3.27
C THR A 80 5.30 1.99 2.04
N ILE A 81 4.70 0.81 1.97
CA ILE A 81 3.77 0.39 0.93
C ILE A 81 2.52 -0.15 1.63
N ASP A 82 1.38 0.51 1.44
CA ASP A 82 0.11 0.02 1.98
C ASP A 82 -0.61 -0.77 0.89
N ASN A 83 -0.77 -2.09 1.06
CA ASN A 83 -1.53 -2.93 0.14
C ASN A 83 -2.91 -3.23 0.74
N TRP A 84 -3.95 -2.64 0.16
CA TRP A 84 -5.32 -2.70 0.67
C TRP A 84 -6.06 -3.98 0.26
N THR A 85 -5.66 -4.59 -0.86
CA THR A 85 -6.33 -5.78 -1.41
C THR A 85 -5.74 -7.09 -0.91
N ARG A 86 -4.51 -7.08 -0.37
CA ARG A 86 -3.80 -8.29 0.05
C ARG A 86 -4.59 -9.19 0.99
N HIS A 87 -5.35 -8.61 1.91
CA HIS A 87 -6.13 -9.35 2.92
C HIS A 87 -7.59 -9.59 2.51
N GLY A 88 -7.99 -9.19 1.30
CA GLY A 88 -9.33 -9.40 0.74
C GLY A 88 -10.46 -8.58 1.39
N LEU A 89 -10.22 -7.95 2.53
CA LEU A 89 -11.19 -7.18 3.29
C LEU A 89 -10.61 -5.83 3.68
N ILE A 90 -11.41 -4.78 3.52
CA ILE A 90 -11.08 -3.42 3.92
C ILE A 90 -12.04 -2.95 5.01
N ARG A 91 -11.53 -2.21 6.00
CA ARG A 91 -12.36 -1.56 7.02
C ARG A 91 -12.78 -0.18 6.54
N ILE A 92 -14.07 0.11 6.64
CA ILE A 92 -14.64 1.44 6.35
C ILE A 92 -15.23 1.98 7.65
N GLU A 93 -14.77 3.15 8.06
CA GLU A 93 -15.31 3.89 9.20
C GLU A 93 -16.18 5.03 8.69
N VAL A 94 -17.46 5.03 9.06
CA VAL A 94 -18.41 6.07 8.69
C VAL A 94 -18.86 6.78 9.96
N PRO A 95 -18.39 8.02 10.22
CA PRO A 95 -18.89 8.80 11.34
C PRO A 95 -20.34 9.21 11.06
N VAL A 96 -21.26 8.80 11.93
CA VAL A 96 -22.68 9.17 11.83
C VAL A 96 -23.03 10.09 12.99
N THR A 97 -23.53 11.28 12.64
CA THR A 97 -24.06 12.24 13.60
C THR A 97 -25.58 12.21 13.57
N THR A 98 -26.21 12.15 14.74
CA THR A 98 -27.67 12.08 14.88
C THR A 98 -28.17 13.32 15.64
N SER A 99 -29.39 13.76 15.36
CA SER A 99 -30.02 14.82 16.16
C SER A 99 -30.17 14.38 17.61
N ALA A 100 -30.03 15.31 18.56
CA ALA A 100 -30.21 15.06 19.99
C ALA A 100 -31.64 14.57 20.33
N GLU A 101 -32.61 14.87 19.48
CA GLU A 101 -34.01 14.45 19.61
C GLU A 101 -34.24 12.97 19.24
N VAL A 102 -33.25 12.32 18.61
CA VAL A 102 -33.33 10.92 18.19
C VAL A 102 -32.45 10.07 19.12
N SER A 103 -33.05 9.05 19.73
CA SER A 103 -32.31 8.13 20.58
C SER A 103 -31.24 7.36 19.79
N VAL A 104 -30.10 7.09 20.43
CA VAL A 104 -28.99 6.32 19.86
C VAL A 104 -29.47 4.95 19.35
N GLU A 105 -30.35 4.29 20.10
CA GLU A 105 -30.88 2.97 19.73
C GLU A 105 -31.71 3.02 18.44
N ARG A 106 -32.55 4.06 18.28
CA ARG A 106 -33.35 4.23 17.06
C ARG A 106 -32.49 4.50 15.83
N SER A 107 -31.43 5.29 16.00
CA SER A 107 -30.44 5.54 14.95
C SER A 107 -29.67 4.27 14.58
N ARG A 108 -29.24 3.48 15.58
CA ARG A 108 -28.58 2.20 15.38
C ARG A 108 -29.48 1.24 14.59
N GLU A 109 -30.74 1.10 14.98
CA GLU A 109 -31.68 0.21 14.30
C GLU A 109 -31.92 0.64 12.84
N ALA A 110 -32.05 1.94 12.60
CA ALA A 110 -32.19 2.49 11.25
C ALA A 110 -30.96 2.22 10.37
N ILE A 111 -29.75 2.42 10.90
CA ILE A 111 -28.49 2.11 10.21
C ILE A 111 -28.40 0.62 9.90
N MET A 112 -28.62 -0.25 10.89
CA MET A 112 -28.58 -1.70 10.69
C MET A 112 -29.62 -2.15 9.66
N ARG A 113 -30.81 -1.55 9.65
CA ARG A 113 -31.84 -1.80 8.63
C ARG A 113 -31.40 -1.37 7.24
N ALA A 114 -30.76 -0.22 7.10
CA ALA A 114 -30.24 0.29 5.83
C ALA A 114 -29.06 -0.53 5.30
N LEU A 115 -28.27 -1.15 6.19
CA LEU A 115 -27.12 -1.97 5.81
C LEU A 115 -27.49 -3.41 5.39
N ARG A 116 -28.67 -3.92 5.75
CA ARG A 116 -29.12 -5.29 5.43
C ARG A 116 -29.01 -5.70 3.95
N PRO A 117 -29.30 -4.84 2.96
CA PRO A 117 -29.19 -5.21 1.55
C PRO A 117 -27.75 -5.47 1.08
N PHE A 118 -26.74 -4.97 1.80
CA PHE A 118 -25.33 -5.08 1.40
C PHE A 118 -24.73 -6.41 1.88
N GLN A 119 -24.90 -7.46 1.09
CA GLN A 119 -24.47 -8.84 1.40
C GLN A 119 -22.94 -9.00 1.61
N HIS A 120 -22.13 -8.08 1.11
CA HIS A 120 -20.66 -8.11 1.21
C HIS A 120 -20.10 -7.41 2.46
N LEU A 121 -20.94 -6.78 3.28
CA LEU A 121 -20.48 -6.20 4.55
C LEU A 121 -20.38 -7.30 5.60
N LEU A 122 -19.15 -7.69 5.93
CA LEU A 122 -18.93 -8.53 7.11
C LEU A 122 -19.35 -7.75 8.37
N ALA A 123 -20.04 -8.44 9.27
CA ALA A 123 -20.49 -7.84 10.52
C ALA A 123 -19.28 -7.32 11.33
N LEU A 124 -19.42 -6.12 11.88
CA LEU A 124 -18.39 -5.41 12.67
C LEU A 124 -17.84 -6.22 13.87
N SER A 125 -18.53 -7.27 14.29
CA SER A 125 -18.15 -8.13 15.42
C SER A 125 -17.03 -9.12 15.13
N SER A 126 -16.58 -9.23 13.88
CA SER A 126 -15.51 -10.15 13.47
C SER A 126 -14.51 -9.42 12.59
N ILE A 127 -13.76 -8.45 13.16
CA ILE A 127 -12.56 -7.91 12.49
C ILE A 127 -11.62 -9.11 12.32
N PRO A 128 -11.42 -9.62 11.09
CA PRO A 128 -10.49 -10.71 10.89
C PRO A 128 -9.11 -10.10 11.09
N GLN A 129 -8.39 -10.56 12.12
CA GLN A 129 -6.97 -10.27 12.22
C GLN A 129 -6.33 -10.78 10.92
N PRO A 130 -5.43 -10.02 10.28
CA PRO A 130 -4.70 -10.53 9.13
C PRO A 130 -4.07 -11.87 9.52
N PRO A 131 -4.11 -12.88 8.64
CA PRO A 131 -3.50 -14.17 8.94
C PRO A 131 -2.05 -13.94 9.39
N PRO A 132 -1.59 -14.59 10.47
CA PRO A 132 -0.24 -14.38 10.98
C PRO A 132 0.74 -14.61 9.84
N GLU A 133 1.68 -13.67 9.64
CA GLU A 133 2.69 -13.83 8.60
C GLU A 133 3.45 -15.15 8.84
N PRO A 134 3.85 -15.87 7.78
CA PRO A 134 4.52 -17.17 7.90
C PRO A 134 5.72 -17.17 8.85
N ASP A 135 6.37 -16.01 9.01
CA ASP A 135 7.59 -15.81 9.80
C ASP A 135 7.47 -14.68 10.84
N ALA A 136 6.24 -14.26 11.20
CA ALA A 136 6.07 -13.25 12.25
C ALA A 136 6.60 -13.79 13.60
N PRO A 137 7.46 -13.04 14.32
CA PRO A 137 7.81 -13.39 15.68
C PRO A 137 6.52 -13.48 16.53
N PRO A 138 6.48 -14.37 17.54
CA PRO A 138 5.29 -14.52 18.37
C PRO A 138 4.87 -13.16 18.92
N ALA A 139 3.57 -12.86 18.82
CA ALA A 139 3.01 -11.60 19.29
C ALA A 139 3.53 -11.33 20.70
N ARG A 140 4.23 -10.21 20.88
CA ARG A 140 4.64 -9.79 22.23
C ARG A 140 3.37 -9.68 23.08
N PRO A 141 3.37 -10.18 24.32
CA PRO A 141 2.30 -9.89 25.25
C PRO A 141 2.06 -8.38 25.23
N ILE A 142 0.84 -7.99 24.93
CA ILE A 142 0.36 -6.63 25.14
C ILE A 142 0.30 -6.49 26.66
N ASP A 143 1.40 -6.04 27.25
CA ASP A 143 1.41 -5.60 28.64
C ASP A 143 0.35 -4.50 28.71
N GLY A 144 -0.68 -4.77 29.51
CA GLY A 144 -1.77 -3.82 29.74
C GLY A 144 -1.21 -2.51 30.34
N PRO A 145 -1.98 -1.42 30.26
CA PRO A 145 -1.54 -0.18 30.88
C PRO A 145 -1.34 -0.40 32.40
N GLU A 146 -0.15 -0.08 32.89
CA GLU A 146 0.12 0.17 34.31
C GLU A 146 -0.73 1.34 34.83
#